data_AF-A0A3B7L245-F1
#
_entry.id   AF-A0A3B7L245-F1
#
_cell.length_a   1.000
_cell.length_b   1.000
_cell.length_c   1.000
_cell.angle_alpha   90.00
_cell.angle_beta   90.00
_cell.angle_gamma   90.00
#
_symmetry.space_group_name_H-M   'P 1'
#
loop_
_entity.id
_entity.type
_entity.pdbx_description
1 polymer ?
#
loop_
_entity_poly.entity_id
_entity_poly.type
_entity_poly.pdbx_seq_one_letter_code
_entity_poly.pdbx_strand_id
1 'polypeptide(L)'
;MKYGWRERISGAVILIALAVIFVPLLFSEPAPRSERPQPVLTIEQPIEVPRIEVPEPRPPSSLGEFGGPMAMPDEDEALRDDAPVEEVAEIAEEAAEQLARAEASAEVMVPPVVDATPSPRAEPAPSPAPAPDPIAELARAADQRLAESRSQSAATPAPAASGGEWAVQVGSFGEPANAERLLQQLREQGFPAYSQPRDNNLTTVYAGPYGSSEEGERAMNELKSRANLQGLLVRARN
;
A
#
# COMPACT_ATOMS: atom_id res chain seq x y z
N MET A 1 -4.88 -62.85 -17.84
CA MET A 1 -3.81 -61.88 -17.50
C MET A 1 -2.89 -61.74 -18.71
N LYS A 2 -3.23 -60.88 -19.68
CA LYS A 2 -2.50 -60.78 -20.97
C LYS A 2 -2.00 -59.37 -21.30
N TYR A 3 -2.28 -58.41 -20.43
CA TYR A 3 -1.77 -57.04 -20.49
C TYR A 3 -0.82 -56.87 -19.33
N GLY A 4 0.47 -56.76 -19.60
CA GLY A 4 1.50 -56.72 -18.57
C GLY A 4 2.91 -56.66 -19.13
N TRP A 5 3.15 -57.14 -20.35
CA TRP A 5 4.49 -57.03 -20.95
C TRP A 5 4.61 -55.80 -21.85
N ARG A 6 3.61 -55.53 -22.70
CA ARG A 6 3.61 -54.37 -23.61
C ARG A 6 3.46 -53.05 -22.88
N GLU A 7 2.66 -53.03 -21.82
CA GLU A 7 2.40 -51.85 -20.97
C GLU A 7 3.61 -51.53 -20.07
N ARG A 8 4.37 -52.56 -19.68
CA ARG A 8 5.62 -52.38 -18.93
C ARG A 8 6.75 -51.95 -19.86
N ILE A 9 6.77 -52.44 -21.10
CA ILE A 9 7.70 -51.95 -22.12
C ILE A 9 7.39 -50.50 -22.46
N SER A 10 6.13 -50.14 -22.69
CA SER A 10 5.77 -48.74 -22.96
C SER A 10 6.10 -47.85 -21.77
N GLY A 11 5.82 -48.29 -20.54
CA GLY A 11 6.23 -47.59 -19.33
C GLY A 11 7.73 -47.40 -19.21
N ALA A 12 8.53 -48.44 -19.47
CA ALA A 12 9.99 -48.36 -19.44
C ALA A 12 10.55 -47.41 -20.50
N VAL A 13 9.99 -47.42 -21.72
CA VAL A 13 10.39 -46.50 -22.79
C VAL A 13 10.05 -45.05 -22.44
N ILE A 14 8.87 -44.80 -21.85
CA ILE A 14 8.48 -43.46 -21.38
C ILE A 14 9.44 -42.97 -20.28
N LEU A 15 9.79 -43.83 -19.32
CA LEU A 15 10.74 -43.47 -18.25
C LEU A 15 12.14 -43.17 -18.80
N ILE A 16 12.62 -43.93 -19.77
CA ILE A 16 13.91 -43.68 -20.43
C ILE A 16 13.86 -42.36 -21.22
N ALA A 17 12.78 -42.10 -21.96
CA ALA A 17 12.61 -40.86 -22.71
C ALA A 17 12.59 -39.62 -21.78
N LEU A 18 11.89 -39.71 -20.64
CA LEU A 18 11.90 -38.66 -19.63
C LEU A 18 13.28 -38.49 -19.00
N ALA A 19 13.98 -39.58 -18.67
CA ALA A 19 15.33 -39.51 -18.11
C ALA A 19 16.30 -38.81 -19.08
N VAL A 20 16.23 -39.08 -20.38
CA VAL A 20 17.09 -38.42 -21.38
C VAL A 20 16.82 -36.92 -21.50
N ILE A 21 15.61 -36.45 -21.19
CA ILE A 21 15.27 -35.02 -21.18
C ILE A 21 15.67 -34.37 -19.84
N PHE A 22 15.31 -35.01 -18.72
CA PHE A 22 15.48 -34.45 -17.39
C PHE A 22 16.91 -34.56 -16.85
N VAL A 23 17.66 -35.60 -17.20
CA VAL A 23 19.05 -35.75 -16.74
C VAL A 23 19.91 -34.57 -17.24
N PRO A 24 19.94 -34.22 -18.54
CA PRO A 24 20.64 -33.03 -18.99
C PRO A 24 20.13 -31.75 -18.32
N LEU A 25 18.81 -31.59 -18.13
CA LEU A 25 18.23 -30.41 -17.47
C LEU A 25 18.61 -30.30 -15.98
N LEU A 26 18.80 -31.41 -15.29
CA LEU A 26 19.19 -31.44 -13.87
C LEU A 26 20.68 -31.09 -13.68
N PHE A 27 21.53 -31.51 -14.62
CA PHE A 27 22.97 -31.22 -14.61
C PHE A 27 23.34 -29.93 -15.37
N SER A 28 22.42 -29.36 -16.16
CA SER A 28 22.61 -28.05 -16.78
C SER A 28 22.35 -26.97 -15.74
N GLU A 29 23.42 -26.37 -15.26
CA GLU A 29 23.30 -25.18 -14.42
C GLU A 29 22.59 -24.08 -15.22
N PRO A 30 21.55 -23.42 -14.66
CA PRO A 30 20.93 -22.29 -15.32
C PRO A 30 22.00 -21.23 -15.59
N ALA A 31 22.03 -20.70 -16.81
CA ALA A 31 23.03 -19.74 -17.24
C ALA A 31 23.25 -18.67 -16.15
N PRO A 32 24.52 -18.39 -15.77
CA PRO A 32 24.81 -17.44 -14.72
C PRO A 32 24.14 -16.11 -15.06
N ARG A 33 23.43 -15.52 -14.09
CA ARG A 33 22.71 -14.24 -14.26
C ARG A 33 23.61 -13.04 -14.61
N SER A 34 24.93 -13.28 -14.74
CA SER A 34 25.99 -12.35 -15.11
C SER A 34 25.83 -11.71 -16.49
N GLU A 35 25.06 -12.32 -17.41
CA GLU A 35 24.91 -11.83 -18.78
C GLU A 35 23.69 -10.93 -19.02
N ARG A 36 22.83 -10.67 -18.02
CA ARG A 36 21.91 -9.53 -18.16
C ARG A 36 22.75 -8.27 -18.08
N PRO A 37 22.82 -7.43 -19.14
CA PRO A 37 23.55 -6.17 -19.07
C PRO A 37 22.97 -5.39 -17.91
N GLN A 38 23.71 -5.34 -16.80
CA GLN A 38 23.38 -4.44 -15.73
C GLN A 38 23.41 -3.05 -16.35
N PRO A 39 22.40 -2.19 -16.11
CA PRO A 39 22.46 -0.81 -16.56
C PRO A 39 23.73 -0.22 -15.94
N VAL A 40 24.77 -0.10 -16.76
CA VAL A 40 25.98 0.60 -16.36
C VAL A 40 25.54 2.04 -16.23
N LEU A 41 25.36 2.48 -15.00
CA LEU A 41 25.25 3.89 -14.67
C LEU A 41 26.62 4.48 -15.01
N THR A 42 26.83 4.77 -16.29
CA THR A 42 27.91 5.62 -16.75
C THR A 42 27.59 6.97 -16.15
N ILE A 43 28.16 7.23 -14.98
CA ILE A 43 28.26 8.58 -14.45
C ILE A 43 29.11 9.31 -15.48
N GLU A 44 28.45 9.97 -16.45
CA GLU A 44 29.14 10.89 -17.33
C GLU A 44 29.97 11.81 -16.45
N GLN A 45 31.26 11.88 -16.75
CA GLN A 45 32.21 12.64 -15.96
C GLN A 45 31.66 14.04 -15.72
N PRO A 46 31.72 14.57 -14.48
CA PRO A 46 31.21 15.90 -14.19
C PRO A 46 31.92 16.89 -15.12
N ILE A 47 31.16 17.50 -16.03
CA ILE A 47 31.67 18.48 -16.98
C ILE A 47 32.24 19.64 -16.15
N GLU A 48 33.52 19.94 -16.33
CA GLU A 48 34.18 21.07 -15.68
C GLU A 48 33.61 22.37 -16.25
N VAL A 49 32.59 22.91 -15.59
CA VAL A 49 32.01 24.20 -15.96
C VAL A 49 32.96 25.32 -15.53
N PRO A 50 33.39 26.21 -16.44
CA PRO A 50 34.19 27.37 -16.06
C PRO A 50 33.38 28.24 -15.10
N ARG A 51 33.93 28.46 -13.89
CA ARG A 51 33.28 29.29 -12.86
C ARG A 51 33.38 30.74 -13.29
N ILE A 52 32.26 31.35 -13.61
CA ILE A 52 32.14 32.80 -13.82
C ILE A 52 32.01 33.44 -12.44
N GLU A 53 32.94 34.33 -12.09
CA GLU A 53 32.84 35.13 -10.87
C GLU A 53 31.68 36.12 -11.02
N VAL A 54 30.58 35.83 -10.32
CA VAL A 54 29.42 36.72 -10.26
C VAL A 54 29.67 37.74 -9.15
N PRO A 55 29.55 39.06 -9.41
CA PRO A 55 29.71 40.08 -8.38
C PRO A 55 28.65 39.91 -7.28
N GLU A 56 29.03 40.23 -6.04
CA GLU A 56 28.15 40.09 -4.89
C GLU A 56 26.84 40.87 -5.08
N PRO A 57 25.68 40.24 -4.81
CA PRO A 57 24.39 40.90 -4.93
C PRO A 57 24.30 42.05 -3.92
N ARG A 58 24.06 43.26 -4.41
CA ARG A 58 23.80 44.43 -3.56
C ARG A 58 22.33 44.40 -3.11
N PRO A 59 22.05 44.42 -1.79
CA PRO A 59 20.68 44.43 -1.29
C PRO A 59 19.96 45.74 -1.70
N PRO A 60 18.64 45.69 -1.98
CA PRO A 60 17.86 46.87 -2.26
C PRO A 60 17.77 47.76 -1.02
N SER A 61 17.79 49.08 -1.23
CA SER A 61 17.76 50.09 -0.16
C SER A 61 16.54 49.97 0.77
N SER A 62 15.47 49.28 0.33
CA SER A 62 14.26 49.01 1.10
C SER A 62 14.47 48.11 2.32
N LEU A 63 15.62 47.45 2.47
CA LEU A 63 15.92 46.58 3.62
C LEU A 63 16.38 47.35 4.88
N GLY A 64 16.77 48.62 4.75
CA GLY A 64 17.25 49.45 5.87
C GLY A 64 16.14 50.20 6.62
N GLU A 65 14.94 50.29 6.05
CA GLU A 65 13.87 51.13 6.59
C GLU A 65 13.01 50.41 7.66
N PHE A 66 13.13 49.08 7.78
CA PHE A 66 12.36 48.27 8.73
C PHE A 66 13.14 47.89 10.02
N GLY A 67 14.28 48.52 10.28
CA GLY A 67 15.26 48.05 11.27
C GLY A 67 15.68 49.03 12.36
N GLY A 68 14.90 50.09 12.63
CA GLY A 68 15.12 50.96 13.80
C GLY A 68 14.32 50.45 15.02
N PRO A 69 14.89 50.46 16.25
CA PRO A 69 14.12 50.11 17.44
C PRO A 69 12.94 51.09 17.59
N MET A 70 11.72 50.55 17.63
CA MET A 70 10.52 51.29 18.03
C MET A 70 10.76 51.96 19.39
N ALA A 71 10.86 53.28 19.39
CA ALA A 71 10.45 54.06 20.55
C ALA A 71 8.92 54.14 20.47
N MET A 72 8.22 53.57 21.45
CA MET A 72 6.78 53.77 21.57
C MET A 72 6.50 55.27 21.79
N PRO A 73 5.69 55.93 20.96
CA PRO A 73 5.20 57.26 21.27
C PRO A 73 4.07 57.13 22.29
N ASP A 74 4.15 57.95 23.34
CA ASP A 74 3.15 58.09 24.37
C ASP A 74 1.76 58.43 23.83
N GLU A 75 0.77 57.98 24.58
CA GLU A 75 -0.66 57.99 24.28
C GLU A 75 -1.27 59.40 24.41
N ASP A 76 -0.92 60.41 23.60
CA ASP A 76 -1.69 61.68 23.56
C ASP A 76 -1.28 62.58 22.38
N GLU A 77 -1.87 62.38 21.19
CA GLU A 77 -2.07 63.40 20.14
C GLU A 77 -2.98 62.79 19.05
N ALA A 78 -4.29 62.80 19.23
CA ALA A 78 -5.16 63.87 18.74
C ALA A 78 -5.02 64.13 17.22
N LEU A 79 -5.90 63.46 16.47
CA LEU A 79 -6.75 64.05 15.43
C LEU A 79 -6.07 64.60 14.14
N ARG A 80 -6.56 64.08 13.00
CA ARG A 80 -6.52 64.57 11.58
C ARG A 80 -5.81 63.55 10.67
N ASP A 81 -6.29 63.21 9.48
CA ASP A 81 -7.49 63.45 8.69
C ASP A 81 -7.29 62.60 7.42
N ASP A 82 -8.40 62.21 6.79
CA ASP A 82 -8.54 61.81 5.39
C ASP A 82 -8.03 60.44 4.88
N ALA A 83 -9.02 59.64 4.43
CA ALA A 83 -8.88 58.50 3.54
C ALA A 83 -8.68 58.97 2.08
N PRO A 84 -8.35 58.06 1.14
CA PRO A 84 -9.41 57.70 0.22
C PRO A 84 -9.52 56.19 -0.04
N VAL A 85 -10.78 55.77 -0.14
CA VAL A 85 -11.29 54.39 -0.19
C VAL A 85 -11.54 53.94 -1.64
N GLU A 86 -10.86 54.53 -2.62
CA GLU A 86 -11.21 54.36 -4.05
C GLU A 86 -10.57 53.15 -4.76
N GLU A 87 -9.64 52.41 -4.14
CA GLU A 87 -8.97 51.28 -4.79
C GLU A 87 -9.53 49.90 -4.39
N VAL A 88 -10.77 49.84 -3.90
CA VAL A 88 -11.46 48.57 -3.59
C VAL A 88 -12.76 48.39 -4.37
N ALA A 89 -13.21 49.40 -5.13
CA ALA A 89 -14.43 49.33 -5.93
C ALA A 89 -14.19 48.73 -7.33
N GLU A 90 -13.03 48.98 -7.97
CA GLU A 90 -12.77 48.49 -9.34
C GLU A 90 -12.57 46.97 -9.42
N ILE A 91 -12.11 46.32 -8.35
CA ILE A 91 -11.83 44.87 -8.35
C ILE A 91 -13.12 44.04 -8.29
N ALA A 92 -14.24 44.63 -7.83
CA ALA A 92 -15.51 43.95 -7.71
C ALA A 92 -16.29 43.87 -9.03
N GLU A 93 -16.05 44.80 -9.96
CA GLU A 93 -16.74 44.83 -11.25
C GLU A 93 -16.13 43.83 -12.26
N GLU A 94 -14.80 43.61 -12.20
CA GLU A 94 -14.11 42.71 -13.13
C GLU A 94 -14.42 41.21 -12.89
N ALA A 95 -14.84 40.85 -11.68
CA ALA A 95 -15.29 39.48 -11.34
C ALA A 95 -16.71 39.17 -11.85
N ALA A 96 -17.53 40.18 -12.12
CA ALA A 96 -18.90 40.01 -12.59
C ALA A 96 -18.99 39.75 -14.11
N GLU A 97 -18.04 40.27 -14.90
CA GLU A 97 -18.03 40.05 -16.35
C GLU A 97 -17.56 38.65 -16.78
N GLN A 98 -16.76 37.96 -15.96
CA GLN A 98 -16.27 36.62 -16.30
C GLN A 98 -17.31 35.51 -16.06
N LEU A 99 -18.30 35.72 -15.18
CA LEU A 99 -19.41 34.79 -15.01
C LEU A 99 -20.44 34.89 -16.16
N ALA A 100 -20.54 36.05 -16.83
CA ALA A 100 -21.47 36.26 -17.94
C ALA A 100 -21.00 35.66 -19.29
N ARG A 101 -19.70 35.38 -19.47
CA ARG A 101 -19.18 34.78 -20.71
C ARG A 101 -19.30 33.24 -20.75
N ALA A 102 -19.53 32.59 -19.61
CA ALA A 102 -19.66 31.14 -19.54
C ALA A 102 -21.07 30.61 -19.89
N GLU A 103 -22.10 31.46 -19.92
CA GLU A 103 -23.50 31.04 -20.16
C GLU A 103 -23.95 31.11 -21.64
N ALA A 104 -23.07 31.50 -22.57
CA ALA A 104 -23.46 31.75 -23.97
C ALA A 104 -23.13 30.62 -24.98
N SER A 105 -23.01 29.36 -24.55
CA SER A 105 -22.77 28.26 -25.49
C SER A 105 -23.30 26.90 -25.01
N ALA A 106 -24.60 26.81 -24.70
CA ALA A 106 -25.29 25.51 -24.61
C ALA A 106 -26.80 25.65 -24.85
N GLU A 107 -27.20 26.30 -25.95
CA GLU A 107 -28.56 26.20 -26.47
C GLU A 107 -28.57 25.11 -27.56
N VAL A 108 -29.00 23.87 -27.26
CA VAL A 108 -29.59 22.96 -28.26
C VAL A 108 -30.63 22.04 -27.61
N MET A 109 -31.90 22.44 -27.75
CA MET A 109 -33.03 21.65 -28.26
C MET A 109 -33.67 20.53 -27.39
N VAL A 110 -34.96 20.77 -27.09
CA VAL A 110 -36.05 19.83 -26.75
C VAL A 110 -37.21 20.10 -27.72
N PRO A 111 -38.30 19.29 -27.81
CA PRO A 111 -38.51 17.83 -27.88
C PRO A 111 -39.44 17.51 -29.12
N PRO A 112 -40.20 16.38 -29.22
CA PRO A 112 -41.48 16.25 -28.49
C PRO A 112 -41.95 14.82 -28.06
N VAL A 113 -42.55 14.79 -26.86
CA VAL A 113 -43.80 14.17 -26.34
C VAL A 113 -44.49 13.01 -27.10
N VAL A 114 -44.88 11.95 -26.36
CA VAL A 114 -46.25 11.36 -26.10
C VAL A 114 -46.07 10.00 -25.36
N ASP A 115 -46.92 9.43 -24.49
CA ASP A 115 -48.08 9.76 -23.62
C ASP A 115 -48.43 8.43 -22.86
N ALA A 116 -49.15 8.51 -21.72
CA ALA A 116 -50.09 7.52 -21.14
C ALA A 116 -49.58 6.16 -20.58
N THR A 117 -49.96 5.53 -19.45
CA THR A 117 -50.71 5.73 -18.17
C THR A 117 -50.55 4.38 -17.36
N PRO A 118 -51.14 4.09 -16.16
CA PRO A 118 -50.46 3.34 -15.07
C PRO A 118 -51.19 2.04 -14.60
N SER A 119 -50.77 1.51 -13.42
CA SER A 119 -51.55 0.71 -12.41
C SER A 119 -51.21 -0.81 -12.25
N PRO A 120 -51.61 -1.52 -11.15
CA PRO A 120 -50.75 -1.95 -10.03
C PRO A 120 -50.92 -3.45 -9.59
N ARG A 121 -50.02 -4.04 -8.77
CA ARG A 121 -50.23 -5.35 -8.10
C ARG A 121 -49.12 -5.69 -7.09
N ALA A 122 -49.26 -6.36 -5.95
CA ALA A 122 -50.32 -6.72 -4.99
C ALA A 122 -49.60 -7.17 -3.68
N GLU A 123 -50.26 -7.01 -2.53
CA GLU A 123 -49.90 -7.65 -1.25
C GLU A 123 -49.81 -9.19 -1.32
N PRO A 124 -48.88 -9.84 -0.59
CA PRO A 124 -48.94 -11.27 -0.35
C PRO A 124 -49.59 -11.60 1.01
N ALA A 125 -50.56 -12.52 0.96
CA ALA A 125 -51.25 -13.15 2.08
C ALA A 125 -50.33 -14.08 2.91
N PRO A 126 -50.70 -14.42 4.17
CA PRO A 126 -49.83 -15.13 5.12
C PRO A 126 -49.77 -16.65 4.90
N SER A 127 -48.63 -17.26 5.26
CA SER A 127 -48.38 -18.71 5.20
C SER A 127 -48.44 -19.36 6.60
N PRO A 128 -48.85 -20.64 6.74
CA PRO A 128 -49.25 -21.26 8.00
C PRO A 128 -48.08 -21.85 8.83
N ALA A 129 -48.40 -22.20 10.08
CA ALA A 129 -47.49 -22.66 11.16
C ALA A 129 -46.71 -23.98 10.87
N PRO A 130 -45.55 -24.20 11.51
CA PRO A 130 -44.62 -25.28 11.16
C PRO A 130 -44.88 -26.62 11.87
N ALA A 131 -44.68 -27.70 11.12
CA ALA A 131 -44.40 -29.05 11.62
C ALA A 131 -42.88 -29.19 11.92
N PRO A 132 -42.44 -30.16 12.75
CA PRO A 132 -41.05 -30.26 13.18
C PRO A 132 -40.13 -30.68 12.02
N ASP A 133 -39.28 -29.75 11.58
CA ASP A 133 -38.31 -29.99 10.51
C ASP A 133 -37.07 -30.73 11.03
N PRO A 134 -36.71 -31.91 10.46
CA PRO A 134 -35.45 -32.61 10.77
C PRO A 134 -34.20 -31.77 10.45
N ILE A 135 -34.36 -30.68 9.70
CA ILE A 135 -33.32 -29.68 9.42
C ILE A 135 -32.91 -28.94 10.71
N ALA A 136 -33.86 -28.68 11.62
CA ALA A 136 -33.57 -28.01 12.89
C ALA A 136 -32.75 -28.88 13.84
N GLU A 137 -32.89 -30.21 13.74
CA GLU A 137 -32.12 -31.16 14.54
C GLU A 137 -30.69 -31.33 13.99
N LEU A 138 -30.53 -31.35 12.67
CA LEU A 138 -29.22 -31.34 12.02
C LEU A 138 -28.45 -30.03 12.31
N ALA A 139 -29.15 -28.89 12.36
CA ALA A 139 -28.55 -27.61 12.74
C ALA A 139 -28.02 -27.62 14.18
N ARG A 140 -28.79 -28.14 15.15
CA ARG A 140 -28.33 -28.25 16.54
C ARG A 140 -27.15 -29.20 16.73
N ALA A 141 -27.07 -30.27 15.95
CA ALA A 141 -25.92 -31.17 15.96
C ALA A 141 -24.66 -30.53 15.34
N ALA A 142 -24.83 -29.61 14.39
CA ALA A 142 -23.73 -28.83 13.83
C ALA A 142 -23.19 -27.79 14.83
N ASP A 143 -24.08 -27.09 15.55
CA ASP A 143 -23.70 -26.14 16.60
C ASP A 143 -22.91 -26.79 17.74
N GLN A 144 -23.31 -27.99 18.16
CA GLN A 144 -22.61 -28.74 19.22
C GLN A 144 -21.18 -29.13 18.80
N ARG A 145 -20.98 -29.61 17.57
CA ARG A 145 -19.64 -29.92 17.05
C ARG A 145 -18.74 -28.69 16.92
N LEU A 146 -19.33 -27.53 16.60
CA LEU A 146 -18.57 -26.27 16.56
C LEU A 146 -18.11 -25.83 17.97
N ALA A 147 -18.96 -26.01 18.98
CA ALA A 147 -18.63 -25.68 20.37
C ALA A 147 -17.55 -26.61 20.95
N GLU A 148 -17.59 -27.90 20.63
CA GLU A 148 -16.57 -28.88 21.04
C GLU A 148 -15.23 -28.60 20.37
N SER A 149 -15.23 -28.22 19.08
CA SER A 149 -14.01 -27.86 18.33
C SER A 149 -13.34 -26.59 18.88
N ARG A 150 -14.14 -25.61 19.35
CA ARG A 150 -13.62 -24.38 19.96
C ARG A 150 -13.00 -24.63 21.33
N SER A 151 -13.51 -25.62 22.07
CA SER A 151 -13.01 -25.99 23.39
C SER A 151 -11.69 -26.78 23.33
N GLN A 152 -11.46 -27.54 22.24
CA GLN A 152 -10.20 -28.25 22.00
C GLN A 152 -9.06 -27.34 21.52
N SER A 153 -9.38 -26.18 20.94
CA SER A 153 -8.39 -25.18 20.50
C SER A 153 -7.81 -24.33 21.65
N ALA A 154 -8.39 -24.40 22.84
CA ALA A 154 -7.99 -23.58 24.00
C ALA A 154 -6.88 -24.21 24.87
N ALA A 155 -6.42 -25.43 24.57
CA ALA A 155 -5.49 -26.18 25.42
C ALA A 155 -3.98 -26.03 25.07
N THR A 156 -3.62 -25.16 24.11
CA THR A 156 -2.21 -24.81 23.86
C THR A 156 -2.06 -23.30 23.88
N PRO A 157 -1.35 -22.69 24.85
CA PRO A 157 -0.98 -21.29 24.76
C PRO A 157 0.16 -21.15 23.74
N ALA A 158 -0.15 -21.25 22.46
CA ALA A 158 0.60 -20.52 21.46
C ALA A 158 0.24 -19.04 21.67
N PRO A 159 1.19 -18.09 21.66
CA PRO A 159 0.84 -16.70 21.74
C PRO A 159 0.05 -16.38 20.48
N ALA A 160 -1.27 -16.30 20.61
CA ALA A 160 -2.11 -15.59 19.67
C ALA A 160 -1.70 -14.12 19.79
N ALA A 161 -0.60 -13.77 19.13
CA ALA A 161 -0.40 -12.42 18.66
C ALA A 161 -1.65 -12.11 17.87
N SER A 162 -2.44 -11.17 18.36
CA SER A 162 -3.57 -10.59 17.64
C SER A 162 -3.11 -10.37 16.21
N GLY A 163 -3.64 -11.20 15.30
CA GLY A 163 -3.08 -11.41 13.97
C GLY A 163 -3.18 -10.13 13.18
N GLY A 164 -2.12 -9.32 13.23
CA GLY A 164 -1.99 -8.17 12.37
C GLY A 164 -2.01 -8.64 10.94
N GLU A 165 -2.91 -8.08 10.12
CA GLU A 165 -3.01 -8.41 8.70
C GLU A 165 -1.79 -7.96 7.90
N TRP A 166 -0.92 -7.13 8.50
CA TRP A 166 0.20 -6.49 7.85
C TRP A 166 1.52 -6.79 8.56
N ALA A 167 2.60 -6.91 7.80
CA ALA A 167 3.95 -7.07 8.30
C ALA A 167 4.91 -6.33 7.36
N VAL A 168 6.03 -5.84 7.88
CA VAL A 168 7.05 -5.18 7.06
C VAL A 168 8.16 -6.18 6.78
N GLN A 169 8.26 -6.65 5.54
CA GLN A 169 9.34 -7.51 5.08
C GLN A 169 10.63 -6.69 4.96
N VAL A 170 11.62 -7.00 5.79
CA VAL A 170 12.88 -6.23 5.86
C VAL A 170 13.95 -6.81 4.95
N GLY A 171 13.90 -8.12 4.68
CA GLY A 171 14.82 -8.79 3.76
C GLY A 171 14.60 -10.30 3.69
N SER A 172 15.12 -10.91 2.62
CA SER A 172 15.16 -12.36 2.44
C SER A 172 16.61 -12.80 2.22
N PHE A 173 17.05 -13.77 3.00
CA PHE A 173 18.43 -14.25 3.02
C PHE A 173 18.49 -15.72 2.60
N GLY A 174 19.48 -16.09 1.79
CA GLY A 174 19.75 -17.51 1.47
C GLY A 174 20.46 -18.26 2.59
N GLU A 175 21.09 -17.52 3.51
CA GLU A 175 21.76 -18.07 4.68
C GLU A 175 20.92 -17.78 5.94
N PRO A 176 20.51 -18.79 6.73
CA PRO A 176 19.68 -18.57 7.92
C PRO A 176 20.40 -17.73 8.99
N ALA A 177 21.71 -17.89 9.14
CA ALA A 177 22.52 -17.13 10.10
C ALA A 177 22.47 -15.61 9.84
N ASN A 178 22.38 -15.17 8.58
CA ASN A 178 22.26 -13.75 8.25
C ASN A 178 20.89 -13.20 8.63
N ALA A 179 19.83 -13.99 8.44
CA ALA A 179 18.48 -13.63 8.87
C ALA A 179 18.38 -13.51 10.40
N GLU A 180 19.02 -14.43 11.14
CA GLU A 180 19.08 -14.39 12.61
C GLU A 180 19.81 -13.16 13.14
N ARG A 181 20.94 -12.78 12.51
CA ARG A 181 21.65 -11.54 12.86
C ARG A 181 20.77 -10.31 12.68
N LEU A 182 20.07 -10.21 11.54
CA LEU A 182 19.16 -9.08 11.30
C LEU A 182 18.00 -9.09 12.30
N LEU A 183 17.45 -10.26 12.59
CA LEU A 183 16.38 -10.44 13.57
C LEU A 183 16.79 -9.96 14.97
N GLN A 184 18.01 -10.30 15.42
CA GLN A 184 18.55 -9.80 16.69
C GLN A 184 18.71 -8.28 16.66
N GLN A 185 19.33 -7.74 15.61
CA GLN A 185 19.52 -6.28 15.48
C GLN A 185 18.19 -5.52 15.54
N LEU A 186 17.14 -6.01 14.87
CA LEU A 186 15.82 -5.39 14.91
C LEU A 186 15.20 -5.45 16.32
N ARG A 187 15.36 -6.57 17.03
CA ARG A 187 14.88 -6.73 18.41
C ARG A 187 15.63 -5.84 19.39
N GLU A 188 16.94 -5.70 19.24
CA GLU A 188 17.78 -4.79 20.04
C GLU A 188 17.36 -3.33 19.86
N GLN A 189 16.93 -2.97 18.65
CA GLN A 189 16.37 -1.65 18.34
C GLN A 189 14.92 -1.47 18.81
N GLY A 190 14.32 -2.49 19.43
CA GLY A 190 12.97 -2.46 19.98
C GLY A 190 11.85 -2.78 18.99
N PHE A 191 12.19 -3.22 17.77
CA PHE A 191 11.18 -3.61 16.80
C PHE A 191 10.70 -5.05 17.06
N PRO A 192 9.37 -5.30 17.08
CA PRO A 192 8.86 -6.66 17.06
C PRO A 192 9.26 -7.28 15.73
N ALA A 193 10.01 -8.38 15.72
CA ALA A 193 10.47 -9.03 14.50
C ALA A 193 10.49 -10.55 14.62
N TYR A 194 10.24 -11.23 13.51
CA TYR A 194 10.29 -12.69 13.38
C TYR A 194 10.85 -13.10 12.01
N SER A 195 11.49 -14.26 11.96
CA SER A 195 11.97 -14.87 10.71
C SER A 195 11.07 -16.02 10.32
N GLN A 196 10.81 -16.17 9.03
CA GLN A 196 10.03 -17.28 8.49
C GLN A 196 10.79 -17.95 7.33
N PRO A 197 10.99 -19.28 7.39
CA PRO A 197 11.55 -20.03 6.27
C PRO A 197 10.54 -20.08 5.12
N ARG A 198 11.05 -20.07 3.89
CA ARG A 198 10.28 -20.11 2.65
C ARG A 198 10.69 -21.31 1.80
N ASP A 199 9.82 -21.73 0.88
CA ASP A 199 9.98 -22.95 0.08
C ASP A 199 11.24 -22.99 -0.80
N ASN A 200 11.86 -21.84 -1.06
CA ASN A 200 13.03 -21.69 -1.92
C ASN A 200 14.36 -21.61 -1.14
N ASN A 201 14.44 -22.25 0.03
CA ASN A 201 15.59 -22.16 0.95
C ASN A 201 15.95 -20.72 1.37
N LEU A 202 15.01 -19.77 1.25
CA LEU A 202 15.22 -18.41 1.77
C LEU A 202 14.59 -18.28 3.15
N THR A 203 15.28 -17.57 4.04
CA THR A 203 14.71 -17.12 5.31
C THR A 203 14.36 -15.65 5.19
N THR A 204 13.09 -15.32 5.35
CA THR A 204 12.61 -13.93 5.26
C THR A 204 12.38 -13.37 6.65
N VAL A 205 12.87 -12.16 6.89
CA VAL A 205 12.71 -11.44 8.15
C VAL A 205 11.59 -10.42 8.00
N TYR A 206 10.64 -10.47 8.92
CA TYR A 206 9.51 -9.56 9.01
C TYR A 206 9.58 -8.77 10.32
N ALA A 207 9.20 -7.50 10.26
CA ALA A 207 8.92 -6.67 11.41
C ALA A 207 7.41 -6.57 11.60
N GLY A 208 6.95 -6.92 12.81
CA GLY A 208 5.57 -6.87 13.27
C GLY A 208 4.66 -7.93 12.66
N PRO A 209 3.62 -8.30 13.40
CA PRO A 209 2.27 -8.26 12.85
C PRO A 209 1.60 -6.95 13.30
N TYR A 210 1.20 -6.11 12.34
CA TYR A 210 0.51 -4.83 12.52
C TYR A 210 -0.96 -4.97 12.15
N GLY A 211 -1.85 -4.39 12.96
CA GLY A 211 -3.30 -4.46 12.77
C GLY A 211 -3.77 -3.76 11.50
N SER A 212 -3.15 -2.64 11.14
CA SER A 212 -3.51 -1.80 10.00
C SER A 212 -2.33 -1.49 9.07
N SER A 213 -2.64 -1.07 7.83
CA SER A 213 -1.65 -0.63 6.85
C SER A 213 -0.90 0.61 7.32
N GLU A 214 -1.60 1.58 7.94
CA GLU A 214 -0.99 2.80 8.47
C GLU A 214 0.02 2.53 9.58
N GLU A 215 -0.25 1.56 10.46
CA GLU A 215 0.73 1.13 11.48
C GLU A 215 1.97 0.50 10.83
N GLY A 216 1.77 -0.33 9.80
CA GLY A 216 2.87 -0.93 9.04
C GLY A 216 3.71 0.10 8.28
N GLU A 217 3.09 1.13 7.70
CA GLU A 217 3.82 2.23 7.05
C GLU A 217 4.61 3.08 8.05
N ARG A 218 4.04 3.36 9.23
CA ARG A 218 4.77 4.04 10.31
C ARG A 218 5.98 3.24 10.74
N ALA A 219 5.81 1.93 10.95
CA ALA A 219 6.92 1.04 11.29
C ALA A 219 7.99 0.98 10.19
N MET A 220 7.59 0.97 8.91
CA MET A 220 8.52 1.04 7.79
C MET A 220 9.35 2.33 7.80
N ASN A 221 8.71 3.48 8.02
CA ASN A 221 9.39 4.77 8.11
C ASN A 221 10.34 4.84 9.33
N GLU A 222 9.95 4.23 10.44
CA GLU A 222 10.79 4.14 11.64
C GLU A 222 12.00 3.21 11.41
N LEU A 223 11.81 2.06 10.75
CA LEU A 223 12.91 1.18 10.33
C LEU A 223 13.89 1.91 9.40
N LYS A 224 13.37 2.69 8.45
CA LYS A 224 14.20 3.48 7.55
C LYS A 224 15.02 4.54 8.30
N SER A 225 14.42 5.19 9.28
CA SER A 225 15.07 6.29 10.01
C SER A 225 16.04 5.79 11.08
N ARG A 226 15.73 4.69 11.78
CA ARG A 226 16.52 4.16 12.90
C ARG A 226 17.52 3.09 12.48
N ALA A 227 17.09 2.18 11.61
CA ALA A 227 17.91 1.05 11.19
C ALA A 227 18.59 1.28 9.83
N ASN A 228 18.22 2.34 9.10
CA ASN A 228 18.56 2.55 7.70
C ASN A 228 18.18 1.35 6.81
N LEU A 229 17.09 0.67 7.16
CA LEU A 229 16.56 -0.50 6.45
C LEU A 229 15.28 -0.10 5.73
N GLN A 230 15.24 -0.33 4.41
CA GLN A 230 14.00 -0.22 3.65
C GLN A 230 13.26 -1.55 3.70
N GLY A 231 12.09 -1.53 4.32
CA GLY A 231 11.17 -2.66 4.32
C GLY A 231 10.09 -2.51 3.26
N LEU A 232 9.45 -3.63 2.92
CA LEU A 232 8.26 -3.70 2.08
C LEU A 232 7.05 -4.07 2.93
N LEU A 233 5.98 -3.30 2.86
CA LEU A 233 4.74 -3.63 3.56
C LEU A 233 4.05 -4.79 2.82
N VAL A 234 3.81 -5.89 3.53
CA VAL A 234 3.17 -7.08 2.99
C VAL A 234 2.01 -7.50 3.90
N ARG A 235 1.05 -8.24 3.34
CA ARG A 235 0.04 -8.88 4.18
C ARG A 235 0.64 -10.09 4.89
N ALA A 236 0.52 -10.12 6.21
CA ALA A 236 0.87 -11.27 7.01
C ALA A 236 -0.14 -12.39 6.68
N ARG A 237 0.33 -13.45 6.01
CA ARG A 237 -0.48 -14.66 5.82
C ARG A 237 -0.39 -15.45 7.11
N ASN A 238 -1.50 -15.44 7.87
CA ASN A 238 -1.75 -16.42 8.93
C ASN A 238 -1.96 -17.82 8.35
#